data_AF-A0A8T9BRH9-F1
#
_entry.id   AF-A0A8T9BRH9-F1
#
_cell.length_a   1.000
_cell.length_b   1.000
_cell.length_c   1.000
_cell.angle_alpha   90.00
_cell.angle_beta   90.00
_cell.angle_gamma   90.00
#
_symmetry.space_group_name_H-M   'P 1'
#
loop_
_entity.id
_entity.type
_entity.pdbx_description
1 polymer ?
#
loop_
_entity_poly.entity_id
_entity_poly.type
_entity_poly.pdbx_seq_one_letter_code
_entity_poly.pdbx_strand_id
1 'polypeptide(L)'
;MASNPLSTESILKYMADALPTHAKDDTNSDISSSYEAIALFSHACMIAVGFRLIGFGEGQKIEAECEQLAPRLSTKWNSSFGSHSFLYAHSQSSMQYVVKVDRLGGKAEIRGIGLGDERISRFEVTAKDYISSAALPLRITINQEGEEDRENLEQKLKELFISPPRIQDLASEFKVTIIQKLMPNLHKEGYEESANAASAEASRVREDREAGHGRQ
;
A
#
# COMPACT_ATOMS: atom_id res chain seq x y z
N MET A 1 6.73 -16.82 16.91
CA MET A 1 5.79 -15.67 16.90
C MET A 1 5.79 -15.13 15.50
N ALA A 2 4.61 -14.93 14.90
CA ALA A 2 4.52 -14.35 13.57
C ALA A 2 5.00 -12.90 13.59
N SER A 3 5.85 -12.51 12.65
CA SER A 3 6.28 -11.13 12.46
C SER A 3 5.12 -10.29 11.94
N ASN A 4 4.94 -9.07 12.47
CA ASN A 4 3.94 -8.13 11.97
C ASN A 4 4.13 -7.89 10.46
N PRO A 5 3.15 -8.21 9.59
CA PRO A 5 3.29 -8.07 8.15
C PRO A 5 3.42 -6.60 7.71
N LEU A 6 2.96 -5.65 8.53
CA LEU A 6 3.09 -4.20 8.27
C LEU A 6 4.23 -3.57 9.09
N SER A 7 5.25 -4.36 9.44
CA SER A 7 6.53 -3.84 9.93
C SER A 7 7.30 -3.11 8.84
N THR A 8 8.20 -2.21 9.22
CA THR A 8 9.02 -1.45 8.27
C THR A 8 9.85 -2.37 7.38
N GLU A 9 10.47 -3.41 7.94
CA GLU A 9 11.29 -4.37 7.21
C GLU A 9 10.47 -5.15 6.19
N SER A 10 9.27 -5.61 6.59
CA SER A 10 8.36 -6.32 5.70
C SER A 10 7.92 -5.43 4.53
N ILE A 11 7.53 -4.19 4.81
CA ILE A 11 7.11 -3.24 3.78
C ILE A 11 8.24 -2.96 2.79
N LEU A 12 9.46 -2.68 3.28
CA LEU A 12 10.62 -2.40 2.43
C LEU A 12 10.95 -3.60 1.53
N LYS A 13 10.88 -4.81 2.07
CA LYS A 13 11.03 -6.05 1.29
C LYS A 13 9.98 -6.15 0.19
N TYR A 14 8.70 -5.98 0.51
CA TYR A 14 7.64 -6.03 -0.50
C TYR A 14 7.75 -4.91 -1.55
N MET A 15 8.23 -3.73 -1.18
CA MET A 15 8.54 -2.66 -2.15
C MET A 15 9.68 -3.07 -3.08
N ALA A 16 10.76 -3.64 -2.55
CA ALA A 16 11.89 -4.14 -3.34
C ALA A 16 11.46 -5.28 -4.27
N ASP A 17 10.64 -6.21 -3.77
CA ASP A 17 10.09 -7.34 -4.51
C ASP A 17 9.11 -6.89 -5.61
N ALA A 18 8.42 -5.76 -5.43
CA ALA A 18 7.45 -5.25 -6.40
C ALA A 18 8.06 -4.48 -7.59
N LEU A 19 9.22 -3.85 -7.43
CA LEU A 19 9.81 -3.08 -8.54
C LEU A 19 10.04 -3.97 -9.77
N PRO A 20 9.68 -3.52 -11.00
CA PRO A 20 9.90 -4.28 -12.23
C PRO A 20 11.38 -4.61 -12.48
N THR A 21 11.63 -5.53 -13.40
CA THR A 21 12.98 -5.76 -13.93
C THR A 21 13.14 -4.95 -15.21
N HIS A 22 14.17 -4.11 -15.24
CA HIS A 22 14.58 -3.32 -16.38
C HIS A 22 15.06 -4.21 -17.54
N ALA A 23 14.76 -3.76 -18.76
CA ALA A 23 15.46 -4.26 -19.93
C ALA A 23 16.92 -3.77 -19.91
N LYS A 24 17.83 -4.50 -20.55
CA LYS A 24 19.28 -4.21 -20.52
C LYS A 24 19.66 -2.78 -20.94
N ASP A 25 18.83 -2.13 -21.74
CA ASP A 25 19.06 -0.76 -22.25
C ASP A 25 18.09 0.28 -21.66
N ASP A 26 17.29 -0.09 -20.66
CA ASP A 26 16.31 0.81 -20.07
C ASP A 26 16.99 1.81 -19.11
N THR A 27 17.02 3.08 -19.48
CA THR A 27 17.61 4.18 -18.70
C THR A 27 16.60 4.93 -17.83
N ASN A 28 15.35 4.47 -17.74
CA ASN A 28 14.31 5.09 -16.92
C ASN A 28 14.53 4.87 -15.42
N SER A 29 14.02 5.80 -14.61
CA SER A 29 14.03 5.63 -13.15
C SER A 29 12.91 4.68 -12.71
N ASP A 30 13.18 3.86 -11.71
CA ASP A 30 12.16 2.99 -11.08
C ASP A 30 11.10 3.81 -10.34
N ILE A 31 11.54 4.88 -9.67
CA ILE A 31 10.69 5.79 -8.91
C ILE A 31 11.14 7.21 -9.20
N SER A 32 10.31 7.96 -9.89
CA SER A 32 10.62 9.33 -10.33
C SER A 32 10.02 10.41 -9.43
N SER A 33 9.04 10.05 -8.58
CA SER A 33 8.30 11.01 -7.77
C SER A 33 7.91 10.48 -6.40
N SER A 34 7.62 11.40 -5.47
CA SER A 34 7.10 11.02 -4.15
C SER A 34 5.76 10.30 -4.22
N TYR A 35 4.97 10.55 -5.27
CA TYR A 35 3.67 9.90 -5.48
C TYR A 35 3.84 8.44 -5.91
N GLU A 36 4.82 8.15 -6.76
CA GLU A 36 5.21 6.78 -7.10
C GLU A 36 5.72 6.01 -5.88
N ALA A 37 6.51 6.66 -5.02
CA ALA A 37 6.98 6.06 -3.77
C ALA A 37 5.81 5.67 -2.85
N ILE A 38 4.84 6.57 -2.69
CA ILE A 38 3.63 6.32 -1.88
C ILE A 38 2.72 5.26 -2.54
N ALA A 39 2.66 5.23 -3.87
CA ALA A 39 1.93 4.20 -4.61
C ALA A 39 2.55 2.80 -4.42
N LEU A 40 3.86 2.68 -4.56
CA LEU A 40 4.61 1.44 -4.32
C LEU A 40 4.48 0.98 -2.86
N PHE A 41 4.56 1.91 -1.91
CA PHE A 41 4.30 1.65 -0.49
C PHE A 41 2.89 1.08 -0.27
N SER A 42 1.88 1.72 -0.87
CA SER A 42 0.48 1.29 -0.75
C SER A 42 0.29 -0.12 -1.29
N HIS A 43 0.93 -0.42 -2.42
CA HIS A 43 0.97 -1.77 -2.98
C HIS A 43 1.62 -2.78 -2.04
N ALA A 44 2.80 -2.47 -1.51
CA ALA A 44 3.50 -3.32 -0.55
C ALA A 44 2.65 -3.64 0.69
N CYS A 45 1.92 -2.67 1.24
CA CYS A 45 0.99 -2.90 2.35
C CYS A 45 -0.13 -3.88 1.99
N MET A 46 -0.70 -3.79 0.78
CA MET A 46 -1.76 -4.69 0.32
C MET A 46 -1.22 -6.13 0.16
N ILE A 47 -0.05 -6.30 -0.48
CA ILE A 47 0.57 -7.62 -0.65
C ILE A 47 0.95 -8.24 0.70
N ALA A 48 1.49 -7.45 1.63
CA ALA A 48 1.91 -7.92 2.94
C ALA A 48 0.77 -8.59 3.75
N VAL A 49 -0.45 -8.11 3.59
CA VAL A 49 -1.63 -8.67 4.28
C VAL A 49 -2.40 -9.71 3.44
N GLY A 50 -1.89 -10.07 2.26
CA GLY A 50 -2.39 -11.20 1.46
C GLY A 50 -3.28 -10.84 0.28
N PHE A 51 -3.42 -9.57 -0.08
CA PHE A 51 -4.08 -9.20 -1.33
C PHE A 51 -3.21 -9.62 -2.53
N ARG A 52 -3.87 -9.98 -3.63
CA ARG A 52 -3.24 -10.31 -4.90
C ARG A 52 -3.58 -9.22 -5.91
N LEU A 53 -2.58 -8.70 -6.60
CA LEU A 53 -2.78 -7.77 -7.71
C LEU A 53 -3.41 -8.49 -8.90
N ILE A 54 -4.45 -7.90 -9.48
CA ILE A 54 -5.17 -8.44 -10.64
C ILE A 54 -5.34 -7.42 -11.78
N GLY A 55 -4.83 -6.20 -11.62
CA GLY A 55 -4.87 -5.14 -12.64
C GLY A 55 -4.51 -3.76 -12.10
N PHE A 56 -4.67 -2.72 -12.92
CA PHE A 56 -4.32 -1.33 -12.59
C PHE A 56 -5.53 -0.38 -12.55
N GLY A 57 -6.76 -0.89 -12.66
CA GLY A 57 -7.96 -0.08 -12.57
C GLY A 57 -9.25 -0.87 -12.80
N GLU A 58 -10.38 -0.21 -12.58
CA GLU A 58 -11.70 -0.79 -12.86
C GLU A 58 -11.84 -1.08 -14.37
N GLY A 59 -12.22 -2.31 -14.72
CA GLY A 59 -12.30 -2.77 -16.10
C GLY A 59 -10.95 -3.06 -16.77
N GLN A 60 -9.82 -2.75 -16.12
CA GLN A 60 -8.46 -3.06 -16.60
C GLN A 60 -7.89 -4.28 -15.89
N LYS A 61 -8.64 -5.39 -15.96
CA LYS A 61 -8.23 -6.67 -15.36
C LYS A 61 -7.21 -7.35 -16.27
N ILE A 62 -6.02 -7.62 -15.73
CA ILE A 62 -4.93 -8.34 -16.40
C ILE A 62 -4.36 -9.41 -15.46
N GLU A 63 -5.25 -10.14 -14.78
CA GLU A 63 -4.92 -11.08 -13.70
C GLU A 63 -3.85 -12.11 -14.10
N ALA A 64 -3.94 -12.71 -15.29
CA ALA A 64 -2.97 -13.68 -15.75
C ALA A 64 -1.54 -13.10 -15.89
N GLU A 65 -1.42 -11.85 -16.36
CA GLU A 65 -0.13 -11.16 -16.46
C GLU A 65 0.40 -10.82 -15.06
N CYS A 66 -0.46 -10.29 -14.18
CA CYS A 66 -0.08 -9.98 -12.80
C CYS A 66 0.38 -11.22 -12.02
N GLU A 67 -0.30 -12.36 -12.19
CA GLU A 67 0.07 -13.62 -11.55
C GLU A 67 1.39 -14.17 -12.09
N GLN A 68 1.65 -14.05 -13.39
CA GLN A 68 2.91 -14.48 -14.00
C GLN A 68 4.10 -13.63 -13.55
N LEU A 69 3.89 -12.33 -13.35
CA LEU A 69 4.96 -11.41 -12.94
C LEU A 69 5.20 -11.40 -11.42
N ALA A 70 4.21 -11.81 -10.61
CA ALA A 70 4.29 -11.74 -9.16
C ALA A 70 5.60 -12.39 -8.61
N PRO A 71 6.30 -11.72 -7.67
CA PRO A 71 5.89 -10.51 -6.95
C PRO A 71 6.15 -9.19 -7.69
N ARG A 72 6.74 -9.21 -8.89
CA ARG A 72 7.08 -8.01 -9.67
C ARG A 72 5.84 -7.36 -10.26
N LEU A 73 5.89 -6.03 -10.39
CA LEU A 73 4.93 -5.25 -11.16
C LEU A 73 5.28 -5.26 -12.64
N SER A 74 4.26 -5.08 -13.49
CA SER A 74 4.44 -4.76 -14.91
C SER A 74 5.15 -3.40 -15.03
N THR A 75 5.98 -3.21 -16.06
CA THR A 75 6.68 -1.94 -16.34
C THR A 75 5.74 -0.75 -16.55
N LYS A 76 4.43 -1.02 -16.71
CA LYS A 76 3.39 -0.01 -16.89
C LYS A 76 2.78 0.54 -15.58
N TRP A 77 3.18 0.02 -14.42
CA TRP A 77 2.55 0.35 -13.14
C TRP A 77 2.57 1.85 -12.79
N ASN A 78 3.60 2.58 -13.26
CA ASN A 78 3.78 4.02 -13.07
C ASN A 78 3.68 4.83 -14.38
N SER A 79 3.04 4.30 -15.43
CA SER A 79 2.91 5.01 -16.72
C SER A 79 2.06 6.28 -16.67
N SER A 80 1.18 6.42 -15.68
CA SER A 80 0.33 7.59 -15.49
C SER A 80 0.99 8.62 -14.58
N PHE A 81 0.98 9.89 -14.99
CA PHE A 81 1.58 10.97 -14.21
C PHE A 81 0.68 11.39 -13.05
N GLY A 82 1.16 11.20 -11.81
CA GLY A 82 0.49 11.71 -10.60
C GLY A 82 -0.84 11.02 -10.26
N SER A 83 -1.14 9.88 -10.86
CA SER A 83 -2.29 9.04 -10.52
C SER A 83 -1.91 7.59 -10.75
N HIS A 84 -1.90 6.79 -9.68
CA HIS A 84 -1.53 5.38 -9.72
C HIS A 84 -2.66 4.56 -9.12
N SER A 85 -3.02 3.46 -9.77
CA SER A 85 -4.17 2.66 -9.38
C SER A 85 -3.82 1.18 -9.46
N PHE A 86 -4.31 0.41 -8.49
CA PHE A 86 -4.08 -1.01 -8.38
C PHE A 86 -5.40 -1.71 -8.03
N LEU A 87 -5.72 -2.77 -8.77
CA LEU A 87 -6.89 -3.61 -8.56
C LEU A 87 -6.46 -4.91 -7.88
N TYR A 88 -7.15 -5.27 -6.80
CA TYR A 88 -6.81 -6.42 -5.96
C TYR A 88 -7.98 -7.38 -5.79
N ALA A 89 -7.65 -8.64 -5.52
CA ALA A 89 -8.53 -9.65 -4.95
C ALA A 89 -7.92 -10.22 -3.66
N HIS A 90 -8.73 -10.86 -2.82
CA HIS A 90 -8.25 -11.50 -1.59
C HIS A 90 -8.90 -12.90 -1.43
N SER A 91 -8.18 -13.90 -0.93
CA SER A 91 -8.72 -15.28 -0.83
C SER A 91 -9.88 -15.43 0.16
N GLN A 92 -9.99 -14.51 1.13
CA GLN A 92 -11.06 -14.49 2.14
C GLN A 92 -12.26 -13.61 1.74
N SER A 93 -12.31 -13.09 0.51
CA SER A 93 -13.42 -12.27 0.03
C SER A 93 -13.67 -12.54 -1.45
N SER A 94 -14.94 -12.57 -1.87
CA SER A 94 -15.29 -12.61 -3.29
C SER A 94 -15.28 -11.23 -3.96
N MET A 95 -15.05 -10.15 -3.19
CA MET A 95 -15.02 -8.79 -3.68
C MET A 95 -13.67 -8.43 -4.30
N GLN A 96 -13.67 -7.39 -5.12
CA GLN A 96 -12.45 -6.77 -5.64
C GLN A 96 -12.26 -5.42 -5.00
N TYR A 97 -11.01 -4.95 -4.96
CA TYR A 97 -10.64 -3.74 -4.24
C TYR A 97 -9.72 -2.89 -5.09
N VAL A 98 -9.99 -1.60 -5.20
CA VAL A 98 -9.10 -0.67 -5.87
C VAL A 98 -8.41 0.21 -4.84
N VAL A 99 -7.09 0.32 -4.92
CA VAL A 99 -6.33 1.36 -4.21
C VAL A 99 -5.79 2.34 -5.23
N LYS A 100 -6.09 3.62 -5.04
CA LYS A 100 -5.60 4.73 -5.87
C LYS A 100 -4.75 5.68 -5.03
N VAL A 101 -3.71 6.22 -5.65
CA VAL A 101 -2.86 7.27 -5.12
C VAL A 101 -2.82 8.40 -6.13
N ASP A 102 -3.44 9.53 -5.77
CA ASP A 102 -3.59 10.70 -6.63
C ASP A 102 -2.81 11.89 -6.06
N ARG A 103 -2.14 12.63 -6.94
CA ARG A 103 -1.45 13.87 -6.60
C ARG A 103 -2.45 15.00 -6.39
N LEU A 104 -2.40 15.62 -5.21
CA LEU A 104 -3.15 16.81 -4.85
C LEU A 104 -2.20 17.93 -4.42
N GLY A 105 -1.66 18.65 -5.40
CA GLY A 105 -0.68 19.71 -5.15
C GLY A 105 0.63 19.18 -4.58
N GLY A 106 0.88 19.42 -3.29
CA GLY A 106 2.00 18.87 -2.51
C GLY A 106 1.60 17.70 -1.59
N LYS A 107 0.34 17.27 -1.64
CA LYS A 107 -0.20 16.12 -0.92
C LYS A 107 -0.46 14.94 -1.86
N ALA A 108 -0.52 13.75 -1.30
CA ALA A 108 -1.05 12.56 -1.94
C ALA A 108 -2.38 12.18 -1.27
N GLU A 109 -3.44 11.98 -2.05
CA GLU A 109 -4.67 11.32 -1.59
C GLU A 109 -4.49 9.82 -1.83
N ILE A 110 -4.62 9.00 -0.77
CA ILE A 110 -4.71 7.55 -0.88
C ILE A 110 -6.16 7.16 -0.68
N ARG A 111 -6.74 6.43 -1.65
CA ARG A 111 -8.15 6.04 -1.67
C ARG A 111 -8.30 4.55 -1.88
N GLY A 112 -9.08 3.89 -1.03
CA GLY A 112 -9.51 2.51 -1.18
C GLY A 112 -10.98 2.44 -1.59
N ILE A 113 -11.32 1.54 -2.52
CA ILE A 113 -12.68 1.31 -3.02
C ILE A 113 -12.98 -0.19 -3.00
N GLY A 114 -14.07 -0.61 -2.35
CA GLY A 114 -14.64 -1.96 -2.43
C GLY A 114 -15.58 -2.07 -3.63
N LEU A 115 -15.19 -2.83 -4.65
CA LEU A 115 -16.02 -3.11 -5.82
C LEU A 115 -17.05 -4.18 -5.43
N GLY A 116 -18.29 -3.74 -5.21
CA GLY A 116 -19.43 -4.58 -4.86
C GLY A 116 -20.35 -3.96 -3.80
N ASP A 117 -19.78 -3.32 -2.77
CA ASP A 117 -20.54 -2.58 -1.74
C ASP A 117 -20.32 -1.06 -1.81
N GLU A 118 -19.63 -0.58 -2.86
CA GLU A 118 -19.31 0.83 -3.12
C GLU A 118 -18.65 1.54 -1.91
N ARG A 119 -17.97 0.79 -1.05
CA ARG A 119 -17.32 1.35 0.12
C ARG A 119 -16.09 2.13 -0.29
N ILE A 120 -16.06 3.41 0.03
CA ILE A 120 -14.92 4.29 -0.22
C ILE A 120 -14.31 4.75 1.10
N SER A 121 -13.00 4.65 1.20
CA SER A 121 -12.20 5.18 2.31
C SER A 121 -10.99 5.92 1.76
N ARG A 122 -10.53 6.96 2.44
CA ARG A 122 -9.39 7.76 1.99
C ARG A 122 -8.76 8.54 3.13
N PHE A 123 -7.49 8.88 2.94
CA PHE A 123 -6.77 9.85 3.74
C PHE A 123 -5.76 10.61 2.87
N GLU A 124 -5.30 11.74 3.38
CA GLU A 124 -4.32 12.59 2.70
C GLU A 124 -3.03 12.65 3.51
N VAL A 125 -1.90 12.61 2.82
CA VAL A 125 -0.60 12.86 3.43
C VAL A 125 0.15 13.95 2.69
N THR A 126 0.86 14.80 3.42
CA THR A 126 1.81 15.75 2.83
C THR A 126 3.05 14.97 2.40
N ALA A 127 3.32 14.90 1.09
CA ALA A 127 4.33 13.97 0.56
C ALA A 127 5.74 14.22 1.13
N LYS A 128 6.11 15.50 1.31
CA LYS A 128 7.39 15.92 1.88
C LYS A 128 7.58 15.62 3.37
N ASP A 129 6.54 15.15 4.07
CA ASP A 129 6.62 14.75 5.49
C ASP A 129 6.96 13.26 5.64
N TYR A 130 6.91 12.51 4.54
CA TYR A 130 7.18 11.06 4.49
C TYR A 130 8.33 10.71 3.53
N ILE A 131 8.43 11.39 2.38
CA ILE A 131 9.39 11.08 1.32
C ILE A 131 10.50 12.13 1.27
N SER A 132 11.75 11.67 1.18
CA SER A 132 12.93 12.50 0.96
C SER A 132 13.11 12.79 -0.53
N SER A 133 12.91 14.05 -0.95
CA SER A 133 13.18 14.46 -2.33
C SER A 133 14.64 14.29 -2.76
N ALA A 134 15.58 14.26 -1.82
CA ALA A 134 17.00 14.09 -2.10
C ALA A 134 17.37 12.64 -2.52
N ALA A 135 16.51 11.67 -2.20
CA ALA A 135 16.66 10.27 -2.58
C ALA A 135 15.92 9.93 -3.90
N LEU A 136 15.37 10.95 -4.58
CA LEU A 136 14.71 10.82 -5.87
C LEU A 136 15.56 11.47 -6.99
N PRO A 137 15.52 10.90 -8.22
CA PRO A 137 14.87 9.64 -8.58
C PRO A 137 15.64 8.41 -8.04
N LEU A 138 14.91 7.34 -7.75
CA LEU A 138 15.52 6.05 -7.40
C LEU A 138 15.65 5.19 -8.66
N ARG A 139 16.81 4.55 -8.80
CA ARG A 139 17.11 3.58 -9.85
C ARG A 139 17.89 2.39 -9.28
N ILE A 140 17.51 1.19 -9.67
CA ILE A 140 18.24 -0.05 -9.37
C ILE A 140 19.62 0.04 -10.02
N THR A 141 20.66 -0.35 -9.27
CA THR A 141 22.02 -0.30 -9.81
C THR A 141 22.20 -1.44 -10.80
N ILE A 142 22.86 -1.19 -11.93
CA ILE A 142 23.26 -2.23 -12.87
C ILE A 142 24.73 -2.55 -12.59
N ASN A 143 25.03 -3.83 -12.40
CA ASN A 143 26.38 -4.31 -12.12
C ASN A 143 27.25 -4.31 -13.40
N GLN A 144 28.53 -4.67 -13.27
CA GLN A 144 29.48 -4.69 -14.39
C GLN A 144 29.13 -5.73 -15.48
N GLU A 145 28.27 -6.70 -15.15
CA GLU A 145 27.81 -7.77 -16.04
C GLU A 145 26.53 -7.39 -16.80
N GLY A 146 25.99 -6.19 -16.53
CA GLY A 146 24.76 -5.70 -17.15
C GLY A 146 23.48 -6.27 -16.52
N GLU A 147 23.57 -6.78 -15.30
CA GLU A 147 22.45 -7.31 -14.52
C GLU A 147 22.06 -6.37 -13.38
N GLU A 148 20.81 -6.43 -12.93
CA GLU A 148 20.33 -5.64 -11.79
C GLU A 148 20.96 -6.12 -10.48
N ASP A 149 21.67 -5.22 -9.80
CA ASP A 149 22.08 -5.39 -8.42
C ASP A 149 20.98 -4.87 -7.48
N ARG A 150 20.33 -5.83 -6.82
CA ARG A 150 19.23 -5.62 -5.88
C ARG A 150 19.63 -5.86 -4.42
N GLU A 151 20.90 -6.16 -4.13
CA GLU A 151 21.35 -6.50 -2.77
C GLU A 151 21.12 -5.36 -1.77
N ASN A 152 21.26 -4.11 -2.23
CA ASN A 152 21.07 -2.91 -1.41
C ASN A 152 19.72 -2.20 -1.65
N LEU A 153 18.79 -2.81 -2.38
CA LEU A 153 17.56 -2.14 -2.80
C LEU A 153 16.66 -1.76 -1.61
N GLU A 154 16.52 -2.65 -0.62
CA GLU A 154 15.75 -2.35 0.60
C GLU A 154 16.33 -1.14 1.36
N GLN A 155 17.66 -1.03 1.41
CA GLN A 155 18.35 0.10 2.06
C GLN A 155 18.15 1.41 1.28
N LYS A 156 18.22 1.38 -0.05
CA LYS A 156 17.91 2.55 -0.90
C LYS A 156 16.45 2.98 -0.76
N LEU A 157 15.52 2.02 -0.72
CA LEU A 157 14.10 2.29 -0.49
C LEU A 157 13.85 2.84 0.91
N LYS A 158 14.64 2.43 1.91
CA LYS A 158 14.58 3.02 3.26
C LYS A 158 14.99 4.48 3.26
N GLU A 159 16.03 4.84 2.51
CA GLU A 159 16.51 6.22 2.35
C GLU A 159 15.56 7.12 1.54
N LEU A 160 14.66 6.51 0.75
CA LEU A 160 13.58 7.21 0.08
C LEU A 160 12.59 7.84 1.07
N PHE A 161 12.42 7.24 2.25
CA PHE A 161 11.63 7.81 3.32
C PHE A 161 12.49 8.68 4.24
N ILE A 162 11.88 9.70 4.85
CA ILE A 162 12.58 10.60 5.78
C ILE A 162 13.18 9.84 6.96
N SER A 163 12.45 8.84 7.47
CA SER A 163 12.92 7.99 8.55
C SER A 163 12.08 6.71 8.67
N PRO A 164 12.60 5.62 9.28
CA PRO A 164 11.83 4.40 9.54
C PRO A 164 10.55 4.63 10.36
N PRO A 165 10.52 5.49 11.39
CA PRO A 165 9.27 5.83 12.08
C PRO A 165 8.19 6.39 11.15
N ARG A 166 8.56 7.18 10.12
CA ARG A 166 7.58 7.70 9.15
C ARG A 166 6.97 6.61 8.28
N ILE A 167 7.73 5.55 7.98
CA ILE A 167 7.20 4.36 7.29
C ILE A 167 6.14 3.70 8.18
N GLN A 168 6.45 3.54 9.47
CA GLN A 168 5.54 2.89 10.42
C GLN A 168 4.28 3.72 10.71
N ASP A 169 4.40 5.04 10.82
CA ASP A 169 3.27 5.97 10.97
C ASP A 169 2.31 5.81 9.78
N LEU A 170 2.85 5.87 8.54
CA LEU A 170 2.07 5.74 7.32
C LEU A 170 1.41 4.36 7.22
N ALA A 171 2.12 3.30 7.61
CA ALA A 171 1.60 1.93 7.62
C ALA A 171 0.44 1.77 8.60
N SER A 172 0.52 2.42 9.76
CA SER A 172 -0.52 2.41 10.79
C SER A 172 -1.77 3.14 10.30
N GLU A 173 -1.61 4.28 9.65
CA GLU A 173 -2.74 5.02 9.05
C GLU A 173 -3.37 4.25 7.88
N PHE A 174 -2.55 3.70 6.97
CA PHE A 174 -3.02 2.87 5.86
C PHE A 174 -3.79 1.63 6.35
N LYS A 175 -3.30 0.98 7.40
CA LYS A 175 -3.96 -0.17 8.04
C LYS A 175 -5.37 0.16 8.50
N VAL A 176 -5.54 1.25 9.25
CA VAL A 176 -6.82 1.64 9.85
C VAL A 176 -7.78 2.20 8.81
N THR A 177 -7.27 3.04 7.91
CA THR A 177 -8.12 3.80 6.99
C THR A 177 -8.45 3.02 5.72
N ILE A 178 -7.52 2.19 5.21
CA ILE A 178 -7.70 1.46 3.96
C ILE A 178 -7.99 -0.02 4.25
N ILE A 179 -7.04 -0.76 4.83
CA ILE A 179 -7.14 -2.22 4.95
C ILE A 179 -8.37 -2.64 5.76
N GLN A 180 -8.52 -2.13 6.99
CA GLN A 180 -9.65 -2.49 7.86
C GLN A 180 -10.99 -1.99 7.33
N LYS A 181 -11.01 -0.88 6.59
CA LYS A 181 -12.24 -0.39 5.98
C LYS A 181 -12.65 -1.25 4.80
N LEU A 182 -11.71 -1.61 3.92
CA LEU A 182 -11.98 -2.44 2.75
C LEU A 182 -12.32 -3.88 3.14
N MET A 183 -11.59 -4.46 4.08
CA MET A 183 -11.75 -5.84 4.49
C MET A 183 -11.73 -5.98 6.02
N PRO A 184 -12.86 -5.69 6.68
CA PRO A 184 -12.98 -5.85 8.12
C PRO A 184 -12.93 -7.33 8.50
N ASN A 185 -12.35 -7.63 9.67
CA ASN A 185 -12.08 -8.96 10.19
C ASN A 185 -11.12 -9.78 9.29
N LEU A 186 -10.11 -9.12 8.72
CA LEU A 186 -9.07 -9.81 7.93
C LEU A 186 -8.25 -10.74 8.84
N HIS A 187 -8.20 -12.03 8.49
CA HIS A 187 -7.42 -13.02 9.23
C HIS A 187 -6.08 -13.26 8.54
N LYS A 188 -4.98 -12.76 9.09
CA LYS A 188 -3.63 -13.01 8.59
C LYS A 188 -2.69 -13.21 9.77
N GLU A 189 -1.80 -14.20 9.69
CA GLU A 189 -0.85 -14.48 10.76
C GLU A 189 0.03 -13.24 11.04
N GLY A 190 0.12 -12.81 12.30
CA GLY A 190 0.85 -11.60 12.71
C GLY A 190 0.12 -10.28 12.44
N TYR A 191 -1.04 -10.31 11.76
CA TYR A 191 -1.90 -9.14 11.57
C TYR A 191 -2.98 -9.10 12.66
N GLU A 192 -3.07 -7.99 13.37
CA GLU A 192 -4.13 -7.72 14.34
C GLU A 192 -4.87 -6.45 13.92
N GLU A 193 -6.20 -6.43 13.97
CA GLU A 193 -6.93 -5.19 13.73
C GLU A 193 -6.77 -4.22 14.90
N SER A 194 -6.74 -2.93 14.56
CA SER A 194 -6.76 -1.87 15.57
C SER A 194 -8.21 -1.69 16.01
N ALA A 195 -8.45 -1.56 17.31
CA ALA A 195 -9.78 -1.27 17.81
C ALA A 195 -10.29 0.03 17.17
N ASN A 196 -11.29 -0.10 16.28
CA ASN A 196 -11.86 1.02 15.57
C ASN A 196 -12.54 1.93 16.62
N ALA A 197 -12.05 3.16 16.82
CA ALA A 197 -12.58 4.09 17.83
C ALA A 197 -14.10 4.29 17.68
N ALA A 198 -14.61 4.28 16.44
CA ALA A 198 -16.05 4.35 16.15
C ALA A 198 -16.85 3.15 16.69
N SER A 199 -16.27 1.95 16.74
CA SER A 199 -16.91 0.78 17.34
C SER A 199 -16.91 0.87 18.87
N ALA A 200 -15.83 1.41 19.46
CA ALA A 200 -15.77 1.65 20.90
C ALA A 200 -16.78 2.72 21.36
N GLU A 201 -16.98 3.78 20.56
CA GLU A 201 -17.97 4.83 20.84
C GLU A 201 -19.41 4.32 20.66
N ALA A 202 -19.69 3.53 19.62
CA ALA A 202 -21.00 2.92 19.43
C ALA A 202 -21.35 1.89 20.53
N SER A 203 -20.34 1.19 21.05
CA SER A 203 -20.49 0.27 22.19
C SER A 203 -20.82 1.04 23.47
N ARG A 204 -20.05 2.11 23.76
CA ARG A 204 -20.27 2.98 24.94
C ARG A 204 -21.64 3.68 24.90
N VAL A 205 -22.06 4.17 23.73
CA VAL A 205 -23.37 4.82 23.55
C VAL A 205 -24.53 3.83 23.71
N ARG A 206 -24.36 2.56 23.34
CA ARG A 206 -25.38 1.51 23.59
C ARG A 206 -25.45 1.14 25.06
N GLU A 207 -24.30 0.98 25.72
CA GLU A 207 -24.19 0.64 27.13
C GLU A 207 -24.77 1.73 28.05
N ASP A 208 -24.54 3.02 27.72
CA ASP A 208 -25.16 4.16 28.42
C ASP A 208 -26.68 4.22 28.24
N ARG A 209 -27.20 3.79 27.08
CA ARG A 209 -28.64 3.76 26.80
C ARG A 209 -29.35 2.65 27.58
N GLU A 210 -28.72 1.49 27.72
CA GLU A 210 -29.27 0.37 28.49
C GLU A 210 -29.20 0.63 30.00
N ALA A 211 -28.15 1.27 30.49
CA ALA A 211 -28.04 1.70 31.89
C ALA A 211 -29.09 2.76 32.29
N GLY A 212 -29.55 3.57 31.35
CA GLY A 212 -30.57 4.61 31.57
C GLY A 212 -32.01 4.12 31.61
N HIS A 213 -32.32 2.91 31.11
CA HIS A 213 -33.68 2.35 31.11
C HIS A 213 -33.97 1.38 32.26
N GLY A 214 -32.95 1.00 33.06
CA GLY A 214 -33.11 0.15 34.24
C GLY A 214 -33.45 0.90 35.54
N ARG A 215 -33.69 2.21 35.48
CA ARG A 215 -34.02 3.06 36.65
C ARG A 215 -35.25 3.91 36.37
N GLN A 216 -36.43 3.28 36.30
CA GLN A 216 -37.71 3.94 36.53
C GLN A 216 -38.76 2.92 36.98
#